data_AF-A0A2M8GCC4-F1
#
_entry.id   AF-A0A2M8GCC4-F1
#
_cell.length_a   1.000
_cell.length_b   1.000
_cell.length_c   1.000
_cell.angle_alpha   90.00
_cell.angle_beta   90.00
_cell.angle_gamma   90.00
#
_symmetry.space_group_name_H-M   'P 1'
#
loop_
_entity.id
_entity.type
_entity.pdbx_description
1 polymer ?
#
loop_
_entity_poly.entity_id
_entity_poly.type
_entity_poly.pdbx_seq_one_letter_code
_entity_poly.pdbx_strand_id
1 'polypeptide(L)'
;LFQCMEEAGKWIDDNTKKGDVIASHLDPLVYLLSGRQAVNVAWGNYTAFLQDPEKYYNEDDIIGAFKKYRISHLLLVYIKRWNFEDGMRNKKLSEIIRKYPAAFNKCYEKRGAFTIYKVKQQYLEGRSPAVSPESRK
;
A
#
# COMPACT_ATOMS: atom_id res chain seq x y z
N LEU A 1 -15.95 0.65 -10.50
CA LEU A 1 -14.94 1.39 -9.70
C LEU A 1 -15.58 2.05 -8.49
N PHE A 2 -16.60 2.91 -8.65
CA PHE A 2 -17.22 3.62 -7.52
C PHE A 2 -17.71 2.68 -6.40
N GLN A 3 -18.57 1.70 -6.71
CA GLN A 3 -19.03 0.69 -5.74
C GLN A 3 -17.89 -0.07 -5.03
N CYS A 4 -16.81 -0.36 -5.75
CA CYS A 4 -15.63 -1.00 -5.17
C CYS A 4 -14.94 -0.09 -4.13
N MET A 5 -14.89 1.22 -4.40
CA MET A 5 -14.33 2.19 -3.48
C MET A 5 -15.26 2.45 -2.29
N GLU A 6 -16.58 2.40 -2.47
CA GLU A 6 -17.55 2.45 -1.37
C GLU A 6 -17.38 1.27 -0.43
N GLU A 7 -17.27 0.05 -0.97
CA GLU A 7 -17.03 -1.16 -0.17
C GLU A 7 -15.68 -1.09 0.57
N ALA A 8 -14.61 -0.69 -0.12
CA ALA A 8 -13.31 -0.51 0.51
C ALA A 8 -13.32 0.59 1.58
N GLY A 9 -13.96 1.72 1.29
CA GLY A 9 -14.10 2.86 2.19
C GLY A 9 -14.88 2.51 3.45
N LYS A 10 -16.00 1.80 3.29
CA LYS A 10 -16.78 1.28 4.41
C LYS A 10 -15.98 0.29 5.25
N TRP A 11 -15.26 -0.64 4.62
CA TRP A 11 -14.41 -1.57 5.36
C TRP A 11 -13.35 -0.81 6.18
N ILE A 12 -12.70 0.18 5.58
CA ILE A 12 -11.72 1.03 6.27
C ILE A 12 -12.38 1.77 7.44
N ASP A 13 -13.57 2.33 7.24
CA ASP A 13 -14.32 3.00 8.31
C ASP A 13 -14.58 2.03 9.48
N ASP A 14 -15.13 0.86 9.20
CA ASP A 14 -15.53 -0.08 10.25
C ASP A 14 -14.33 -0.73 10.98
N ASN A 15 -13.12 -0.76 10.38
CA ASN A 15 -11.99 -1.58 10.86
C ASN A 15 -10.70 -0.80 11.19
N THR A 16 -10.70 0.53 11.09
CA THR A 16 -9.52 1.39 11.37
C THR A 16 -9.84 2.52 12.34
N LYS A 17 -8.80 3.09 12.96
CA LYS A 17 -8.92 4.22 13.89
C LYS A 17 -8.76 5.55 13.13
N LYS A 18 -9.29 6.65 13.66
CA LYS A 18 -9.14 8.00 13.04
C LYS A 18 -7.70 8.43 12.78
N GLY A 19 -6.74 7.95 13.57
CA GLY A 19 -5.31 8.24 13.40
C GLY A 19 -4.59 7.33 12.39
N ASP A 20 -5.27 6.33 11.83
CA ASP A 20 -4.70 5.43 10.84
C ASP A 20 -4.58 6.14 9.49
N VAL A 21 -3.40 6.06 8.85
CA VAL A 21 -3.14 6.61 7.52
C VAL A 21 -3.21 5.50 6.48
N ILE A 22 -3.96 5.74 5.39
CA ILE A 22 -4.21 4.78 4.32
C ILE A 22 -3.39 5.15 3.08
N ALA A 23 -2.51 4.26 2.62
CA ALA A 23 -1.89 4.38 1.32
C ALA A 23 -2.88 3.95 0.22
N SER A 24 -3.17 4.82 -0.74
CA SER A 24 -4.01 4.51 -1.90
C SER A 24 -3.73 5.46 -3.06
N HIS A 25 -3.93 4.98 -4.29
CA HIS A 25 -3.83 5.80 -5.51
C HIS A 25 -5.05 6.71 -5.76
N LEU A 26 -6.17 6.49 -5.05
CA LEU A 26 -7.38 7.32 -5.09
C LEU A 26 -7.59 7.98 -3.73
N ASP A 27 -6.57 8.63 -3.21
CA ASP A 27 -6.52 9.14 -1.84
C ASP A 27 -7.66 10.12 -1.50
N PRO A 28 -8.08 11.09 -2.34
CA PRO A 28 -9.22 11.94 -2.00
C PRO A 28 -10.52 11.13 -1.82
N LEU A 29 -10.74 10.12 -2.66
CA LEU A 29 -11.94 9.30 -2.60
C LEU A 29 -11.94 8.40 -1.36
N VAL A 30 -10.79 7.84 -0.99
CA VAL A 30 -10.65 7.07 0.26
C VAL A 30 -10.93 7.97 1.46
N TYR A 31 -10.40 9.20 1.49
CA TYR A 31 -10.70 10.15 2.56
C TYR A 31 -12.20 10.47 2.65
N LEU A 32 -12.87 10.71 1.53
CA LEU A 32 -14.30 11.03 1.52
C LEU A 32 -15.17 9.86 1.99
N LEU A 33 -14.85 8.63 1.58
CA LEU A 33 -15.68 7.46 1.86
C LEU A 33 -15.39 6.83 3.22
N SER A 34 -14.17 7.01 3.74
CA SER A 34 -13.77 6.43 5.01
C SER A 34 -13.56 7.45 6.09
N GLY A 35 -13.36 8.75 5.82
CA GLY A 35 -12.97 9.74 6.83
C GLY A 35 -11.56 9.56 7.40
N ARG A 36 -10.71 8.71 6.80
CA ARG A 36 -9.32 8.46 7.23
C ARG A 36 -8.37 9.25 6.35
N GLN A 37 -7.27 9.72 6.94
CA GLN A 37 -6.21 10.33 6.15
C GLN A 37 -5.73 9.33 5.10
N ALA A 38 -5.71 9.74 3.84
CA ALA A 38 -5.23 8.94 2.74
C ALA A 38 -4.08 9.66 2.03
N VAL A 39 -3.11 8.88 1.57
CA VAL A 39 -1.91 9.40 0.91
C VAL A 39 -1.57 8.49 -0.28
N ASN A 40 -1.29 9.08 -1.43
CA ASN A 40 -0.65 8.35 -2.51
C ASN A 40 0.86 8.22 -2.25
N VAL A 41 1.34 6.98 -2.16
CA VAL A 41 2.75 6.64 -1.84
C VAL A 41 3.55 6.13 -3.04
N ALA A 42 2.88 5.96 -4.18
CA ALA A 42 3.51 5.52 -5.42
C ALA A 42 3.18 6.55 -6.51
N TRP A 43 3.78 7.73 -6.37
CA TRP A 43 3.78 8.74 -7.42
C TRP A 43 4.80 8.35 -8.47
N GLY A 44 4.34 8.21 -9.71
CA GLY A 44 5.22 7.88 -10.82
C GLY A 44 6.21 9.01 -11.12
N ASN A 45 7.47 8.66 -11.35
CA ASN A 45 8.49 9.63 -11.74
C ASN A 45 8.51 9.77 -13.27
N TYR A 46 7.76 10.75 -13.79
CA TYR A 46 7.65 10.98 -15.24
C TYR A 46 8.99 11.30 -15.91
N THR A 47 9.93 11.93 -15.22
CA THR A 47 11.28 12.15 -15.75
C THR A 47 12.03 10.82 -15.91
N ALA A 48 11.95 9.94 -14.91
CA ALA A 48 12.52 8.61 -14.99
C ALA A 48 11.84 7.76 -16.07
N PHE A 49 10.52 7.87 -16.23
CA PHE A 49 9.76 7.16 -17.28
C PHE A 49 10.30 7.39 -18.69
N LEU A 50 10.62 8.65 -19.01
CA LEU A 50 11.11 9.04 -20.32
C LEU A 50 12.52 8.52 -20.61
N GLN A 51 13.31 8.23 -19.57
CA GLN A 51 14.67 7.70 -19.69
C GLN A 51 14.69 6.17 -19.65
N ASP A 52 13.90 5.59 -18.75
CA ASP A 52 13.83 4.16 -18.46
C ASP A 52 12.48 3.85 -17.77
N PRO A 53 11.50 3.28 -18.50
CA PRO A 53 10.19 2.95 -17.95
C PRO A 53 10.22 2.04 -16.71
N GLU A 54 11.28 1.24 -16.53
CA GLU A 54 11.40 0.37 -15.34
C GLU A 54 11.70 1.16 -14.07
N LYS A 55 12.26 2.38 -14.20
CA LYS A 55 12.55 3.28 -13.08
C LYS A 55 11.38 4.20 -12.73
N TYR A 56 10.24 4.04 -13.40
CA TYR A 56 9.06 4.87 -13.16
C TYR A 56 8.58 4.81 -11.70
N TYR A 57 8.70 3.63 -11.07
CA TYR A 57 8.46 3.45 -9.64
C TYR A 57 9.72 2.95 -8.93
N ASN A 58 10.26 3.80 -8.06
CA ASN A 58 11.41 3.46 -7.23
C ASN A 58 10.95 2.85 -5.89
N GLU A 59 11.56 1.72 -5.51
CA GLU A 59 11.23 1.03 -4.27
C GLU A 59 11.58 1.84 -3.02
N ASP A 60 12.76 2.45 -2.99
CA ASP A 60 13.23 3.24 -1.85
C ASP A 60 12.36 4.47 -1.63
N ASP A 61 11.90 5.11 -2.70
CA ASP A 61 10.96 6.24 -2.62
C ASP A 61 9.61 5.80 -2.05
N ILE A 62 9.08 4.67 -2.52
CA ILE A 62 7.83 4.10 -2.01
C ILE A 62 8.00 3.78 -0.52
N ILE A 63 9.00 2.99 -0.14
CA ILE A 63 9.26 2.64 1.26
C ILE A 63 9.52 3.88 2.12
N GLY A 64 10.24 4.87 1.59
CA GLY A 64 10.46 6.16 2.22
C GLY A 64 9.16 6.90 2.50
N ALA A 65 8.21 6.90 1.55
CA ALA A 65 6.87 7.46 1.73
C ALA A 65 6.07 6.68 2.79
N PHE A 66 6.13 5.34 2.77
CA PHE A 66 5.48 4.50 3.79
C PHE A 66 5.92 4.88 5.21
N LYS A 67 7.21 5.17 5.40
CA LYS A 67 7.80 5.59 6.68
C LYS A 67 7.43 7.04 7.02
N LYS A 68 7.67 7.96 6.09
CA LYS A 68 7.44 9.40 6.27
C LYS A 68 6.00 9.69 6.69
N TYR A 69 5.04 9.06 6.03
CA TYR A 69 3.62 9.27 6.31
C TYR A 69 3.05 8.30 7.35
N ARG A 70 3.90 7.45 7.96
CA ARG A 70 3.50 6.47 8.98
C ARG A 70 2.30 5.63 8.54
N ILE A 71 2.35 5.12 7.31
CA ILE A 71 1.25 4.38 6.70
C ILE A 71 0.87 3.18 7.57
N SER A 72 -0.41 3.09 7.92
CA SER A 72 -0.94 2.01 8.74
C SER A 72 -1.58 0.90 7.90
N HIS A 73 -2.13 1.27 6.74
CA HIS A 73 -2.80 0.36 5.82
C HIS A 73 -2.48 0.70 4.37
N LEU A 74 -2.43 -0.30 3.51
CA LEU A 74 -2.30 -0.16 2.06
C LEU A 74 -3.56 -0.72 1.40
N LEU A 75 -4.26 0.11 0.63
CA LEU A 75 -5.34 -0.30 -0.27
C LEU A 75 -4.80 -0.47 -1.69
N LEU A 76 -4.82 -1.70 -2.18
CA LEU A 76 -4.40 -2.06 -3.53
C LEU A 76 -5.62 -2.46 -4.38
N VAL A 77 -5.96 -1.66 -5.38
CA VAL A 77 -7.13 -1.88 -6.25
C VAL A 77 -6.70 -2.48 -7.58
N TYR A 78 -7.32 -3.59 -8.00
CA TYR A 78 -6.99 -4.37 -9.20
C TYR A 78 -7.96 -4.18 -10.36
N ILE A 79 -8.98 -3.31 -10.22
CA ILE A 79 -9.95 -3.09 -11.30
C ILE A 79 -9.20 -2.61 -12.52
N LYS A 80 -9.05 -3.51 -13.51
CA LYS A 80 -8.36 -3.25 -14.77
C LYS A 80 -9.11 -2.14 -15.51
N ARG A 81 -8.63 -0.93 -15.37
CA ARG A 81 -8.75 0.07 -16.43
C ARG A 81 -7.62 -0.20 -17.41
N TRP A 82 -7.78 0.20 -18.67
CA TRP A 82 -6.70 0.19 -19.67
C TRP A 82 -5.62 1.24 -19.37
N ASN A 83 -5.36 1.49 -18.08
CA ASN A 83 -4.37 2.44 -17.61
C ASN A 83 -3.08 1.69 -17.31
N PHE A 84 -2.11 1.86 -18.21
CA PHE A 84 -0.78 1.28 -18.11
C PHE A 84 -0.09 1.63 -16.78
N GLU A 85 -0.32 2.85 -16.27
CA GLU A 85 0.24 3.34 -15.02
C GLU A 85 -0.21 2.51 -13.80
N ASP A 86 -1.52 2.22 -13.71
CA ASP A 86 -2.10 1.42 -12.64
C ASP A 86 -1.51 0.00 -12.61
N GLY A 87 -1.27 -0.57 -13.79
CA GLY A 87 -0.64 -1.87 -13.95
C GLY A 87 0.80 -1.89 -13.43
N MET A 88 1.62 -0.91 -13.83
CA MET A 88 3.01 -0.78 -13.35
C MET A 88 3.07 -0.55 -11.84
N ARG A 89 2.21 0.33 -11.31
CA ARG A 89 2.14 0.62 -9.87
C ARG A 89 1.83 -0.63 -9.06
N ASN A 90 0.77 -1.35 -9.46
CA ASN A 90 0.36 -2.55 -8.77
C ASN A 90 1.40 -3.67 -8.88
N LYS A 91 2.10 -3.78 -10.02
CA LYS A 91 3.23 -4.68 -10.19
C LYS A 91 4.33 -4.36 -9.18
N LYS A 92 4.75 -3.10 -9.10
CA LYS A 92 5.82 -2.68 -8.16
C LYS A 92 5.43 -2.86 -6.70
N LEU A 93 4.22 -2.46 -6.30
CA LEU A 93 3.72 -2.69 -4.94
C LEU A 93 3.64 -4.18 -4.61
N SER A 94 3.26 -5.02 -5.57
CA SER A 94 3.24 -6.48 -5.37
C SER A 94 4.65 -7.07 -5.20
N GLU A 95 5.65 -6.53 -5.90
CA GLU A 95 7.06 -6.91 -5.70
C GLU A 95 7.55 -6.54 -4.30
N ILE A 96 7.24 -5.33 -3.84
CA ILE A 96 7.57 -4.87 -2.49
C ILE A 96 6.89 -5.75 -1.43
N ILE A 97 5.61 -6.05 -1.59
CA ILE A 97 4.87 -6.93 -0.67
C ILE A 97 5.52 -8.32 -0.61
N ARG A 98 5.94 -8.88 -1.76
CA ARG A 98 6.65 -10.17 -1.84
C ARG A 98 8.04 -10.11 -1.17
N LYS A 99 8.75 -8.99 -1.29
CA LYS A 99 10.08 -8.79 -0.68
C LYS A 99 10.01 -8.59 0.84
N TYR A 100 8.94 -7.97 1.34
CA TYR A 100 8.75 -7.65 2.76
C TYR A 100 7.44 -8.26 3.34
N PRO A 101 7.22 -9.58 3.27
CA PRO A 101 5.92 -10.17 3.63
C PRO A 101 5.54 -9.93 5.09
N ALA A 102 6.52 -9.86 6.00
CA ALA A 102 6.27 -9.56 7.42
C ALA A 102 5.71 -8.14 7.64
N ALA A 103 6.03 -7.20 6.74
CA ALA A 103 5.56 -5.82 6.81
C ALA A 103 4.11 -5.65 6.33
N PHE A 104 3.60 -6.55 5.50
CA PHE A 104 2.30 -6.42 4.84
C PHE A 104 1.39 -7.60 5.19
N ASN A 105 0.55 -7.43 6.22
CA ASN A 105 -0.42 -8.45 6.60
C ASN A 105 -1.75 -8.21 5.88
N LYS A 106 -2.16 -9.13 5.00
CA LYS A 106 -3.47 -9.05 4.32
C LYS A 106 -4.60 -9.16 5.35
N CYS A 107 -5.38 -8.11 5.51
CA CYS A 107 -6.51 -8.07 6.45
C CYS A 107 -7.87 -8.18 5.76
N TYR A 108 -7.98 -7.81 4.49
CA TYR A 108 -9.21 -7.98 3.71
C TYR A 108 -8.92 -8.14 2.22
N GLU A 109 -9.75 -8.91 1.53
CA GLU A 109 -9.68 -9.09 0.08
C GLU A 109 -11.07 -9.23 -0.51
N LYS A 110 -11.35 -8.40 -1.51
CA LYS A 110 -12.44 -8.62 -2.45
C LYS A 110 -11.84 -9.17 -3.73
N ARG A 111 -11.97 -10.48 -3.95
CA ARG A 111 -11.35 -11.19 -5.07
C ARG A 111 -11.63 -10.48 -6.40
N GLY A 112 -10.56 -10.17 -7.14
CA GLY A 112 -10.65 -9.50 -8.44
C GLY A 112 -10.91 -7.99 -8.38
N ALA A 113 -11.08 -7.39 -7.19
CA ALA A 113 -11.38 -5.96 -7.04
C ALA A 113 -10.30 -5.22 -6.25
N PHE A 114 -10.04 -5.60 -4.99
CA PHE A 114 -9.03 -4.95 -4.15
C PHE A 114 -8.57 -5.81 -2.98
N THR A 115 -7.41 -5.47 -2.43
CA THR A 115 -6.87 -6.03 -1.19
C THR A 115 -6.47 -4.91 -0.25
N ILE A 116 -6.69 -5.10 1.05
CA ILE A 116 -6.21 -4.22 2.10
C ILE A 116 -5.16 -4.97 2.93
N TYR A 117 -4.01 -4.34 3.11
CA TYR A 117 -2.93 -4.82 3.95
C TYR A 117 -2.79 -3.91 5.17
N LYS A 118 -2.67 -4.48 6.35
CA LYS A 118 -2.14 -3.80 7.52
C LYS A 118 -0.62 -3.74 7.44
N VAL A 119 -0.07 -2.54 7.60
CA VAL A 119 1.35 -2.27 7.46
C VAL A 119 2.02 -2.24 8.83
N LYS A 120 3.07 -3.03 8.99
CA LYS A 120 3.90 -3.10 10.20
C LYS A 120 5.23 -2.41 9.94
N GLN A 121 5.30 -1.14 10.30
CA GLN A 121 6.43 -0.24 10.03
C GLN A 121 7.78 -0.80 10.48
N GLN A 122 7.83 -1.50 11.61
CA GLN A 122 9.05 -2.14 12.15
C GLN A 122 9.77 -3.08 11.17
N TYR A 123 9.06 -3.69 10.21
CA TYR A 123 9.64 -4.60 9.23
C TYR A 123 10.06 -3.92 7.94
N LEU A 124 9.78 -2.62 7.80
CA LEU A 124 10.29 -1.78 6.71
C LEU A 124 11.66 -1.17 7.05
N GLU A 125 12.15 -1.37 8.28
CA GLU A 125 13.41 -0.80 8.78
C GLU A 125 14.66 -1.60 8.40
N GLY A 126 14.54 -2.70 7.65
CA GLY A 126 15.71 -3.50 7.25
C GLY A 126 16.41 -4.23 8.42
N ARG A 127 15.86 -4.15 9.63
CA ARG A 127 16.27 -4.99 10.76
C ARG A 127 15.25 -6.11 10.89
N SER A 128 15.69 -7.35 10.72
CA SER A 128 14.94 -8.51 11.20
C SER A 128 14.59 -8.27 12.67
N PRO A 129 13.38 -8.64 13.14
CA PRO A 129 13.12 -8.66 14.57
C PRO A 129 14.20 -9.55 15.20
N ALA A 130 14.86 -9.04 16.24
CA ALA A 130 15.80 -9.84 17.00
C ALA A 130 15.09 -11.14 17.41
N VAL A 131 15.63 -12.27 16.98
CA VAL A 131 15.18 -13.57 17.47
C VAL A 131 15.50 -13.60 18.96
N SER A 132 14.47 -13.59 19.82
CA SER A 132 14.67 -13.77 21.25
C SER A 132 15.43 -15.07 21.51
N PRO A 133 16.43 -15.12 22.41
CA PRO A 133 17.29 -16.30 22.61
C PRO A 133 16.62 -17.52 23.26
N GLU A 134 15.30 -17.59 23.37
CA GLU A 134 14.59 -18.58 24.19
C GLU A 134 14.06 -19.80 23.44
N SER A 135 14.73 -20.24 22.37
CA SER A 135 14.37 -21.49 21.69
C SER A 135 15.56 -22.40 21.40
N ARG A 136 16.51 -22.47 22.34
CA ARG A 136 17.36 -23.65 22.54
C ARG A 136 17.12 -24.18 23.95
N LYS A 137 16.16 -25.08 24.08
CA LYS A 137 16.15 -26.13 25.10
C LYS A 137 16.22 -27.45 24.37
#